data_AF-A0A0T5ZW37-F1
#
_entry.id   AF-A0A0T5ZW37-F1
#
_cell.length_a   1.000
_cell.length_b   1.000
_cell.length_c   1.000
_cell.angle_alpha   90.00
_cell.angle_beta   90.00
_cell.angle_gamma   90.00
#
_symmetry.space_group_name_H-M   'P 1'
#
loop_
_entity.id
_entity.type
_entity.pdbx_description
1 polymer ?
#
loop_
_entity_poly.entity_id
_entity_poly.type
_entity_poly.pdbx_seq_one_letter_code
_entity_poly.pdbx_strand_id
1 'polypeptide(L)'
;MKRLILILSLLGLLGCVSSDDEGQGFGNLFDSPEGTVLTEEEHPDGWGRSDCFFCHPIYEIHRVDRTGTGVLPLKEIQKFVEEEGLDSCPLCHGDNGVIE
;
A
#
# COMPACT_ATOMS: atom_id res chain seq x y z
N MET A 1 -28.89 -17.26 23.67
CA MET A 1 -27.41 -17.15 23.74
C MET A 1 -26.74 -17.36 22.38
N LYS A 2 -26.98 -18.49 21.66
CA LYS A 2 -26.37 -18.73 20.33
C LYS A 2 -26.68 -17.64 19.27
N ARG A 3 -27.89 -17.08 19.28
CA ARG A 3 -28.28 -15.97 18.38
C ARG A 3 -27.62 -14.63 18.72
N LEU A 4 -27.25 -14.42 19.98
CA LEU A 4 -26.60 -13.18 20.44
C LEU A 4 -25.11 -13.16 20.05
N ILE A 5 -24.47 -14.34 20.11
CA ILE A 5 -23.07 -14.52 19.66
C ILE A 5 -22.96 -14.26 18.15
N LEU A 6 -23.93 -14.74 17.35
CA LEU A 6 -23.93 -14.50 15.90
C LEU A 6 -24.05 -13.02 15.52
N ILE A 7 -24.78 -12.22 16.33
CA ILE A 7 -24.94 -10.78 16.10
C ILE A 7 -23.67 -10.01 16.50
N LEU A 8 -23.00 -10.40 17.59
CA LEU A 8 -21.71 -9.80 17.97
C LEU A 8 -20.59 -10.11 16.96
N SER A 9 -20.56 -11.30 16.37
CA SER A 9 -19.60 -11.65 15.32
C SER A 9 -19.84 -10.89 14.02
N LEU A 10 -21.08 -10.46 13.73
CA LEU A 10 -21.42 -9.68 12.54
C LEU A 10 -21.11 -8.18 12.70
N LEU A 11 -21.16 -7.64 13.93
CA LEU A 11 -20.81 -6.24 14.20
C LEU A 11 -19.31 -5.95 14.06
N GLY A 12 -18.45 -6.98 14.18
CA GLY A 12 -17.00 -6.85 13.96
C GLY A 12 -16.59 -6.62 12.50
N LEU A 13 -17.52 -6.79 11.55
CA LEU A 13 -17.29 -6.58 10.11
C LEU A 13 -17.69 -5.18 9.62
N LEU A 14 -18.19 -4.31 10.51
CA LEU A 14 -18.54 -2.92 10.18
C LEU A 14 -17.43 -1.91 10.53
N GLY A 15 -16.31 -2.39 11.07
CA GLY A 15 -15.10 -1.58 11.22
C GLY A 15 -14.27 -1.63 9.94
N CYS A 16 -13.78 -0.47 9.51
CA CYS A 16 -12.72 -0.28 8.52
C CYS A 16 -13.15 -0.18 7.05
N VAL A 17 -13.78 0.94 6.70
CA VAL A 17 -13.42 1.68 5.48
C VAL A 17 -13.59 3.16 5.81
N SER A 18 -12.49 3.85 6.09
CA SER A 18 -12.49 5.32 6.02
C SER A 18 -12.62 5.66 4.55
N SER A 19 -13.70 6.36 4.20
CA SER A 19 -14.11 6.59 2.81
C SER A 19 -13.27 7.60 2.04
N ASP A 20 -12.15 8.07 2.60
CA ASP A 20 -11.28 9.04 1.93
C ASP A 20 -9.90 9.06 2.59
N ASP A 21 -9.01 8.13 2.23
CA ASP A 21 -7.58 8.23 2.55
C ASP A 21 -6.78 8.90 1.40
N GLU A 22 -7.51 9.52 0.45
CA GLU A 22 -7.01 10.08 -0.81
C GLU A 22 -6.29 9.05 -1.72
N GLY A 23 -6.51 7.75 -1.55
CA GLY A 23 -5.71 6.71 -2.20
C GLY A 23 -4.36 6.57 -1.51
N GLN A 24 -4.42 6.31 -0.20
CA GLN A 24 -3.30 6.08 0.69
C GLN A 24 -2.27 7.23 0.71
N GLY A 25 -2.67 8.40 1.19
CA GLY A 25 -1.83 9.59 1.26
C GLY A 25 -0.69 9.49 2.28
N PHE A 26 0.50 9.07 1.84
CA PHE A 26 1.73 9.05 2.66
C PHE A 26 2.75 10.14 2.30
N GLY A 27 2.33 11.15 1.53
CA GLY A 27 3.21 12.21 1.04
C GLY A 27 3.92 11.84 -0.27
N ASN A 28 5.04 12.51 -0.52
CA ASN A 28 5.86 12.32 -1.72
C ASN A 28 7.09 11.47 -1.40
N LEU A 29 7.17 10.25 -1.94
CA LEU A 29 8.35 9.40 -1.73
C LEU A 29 9.65 10.03 -2.22
N PHE A 30 9.63 10.94 -3.21
CA PHE A 30 10.87 11.57 -3.68
C PHE A 30 11.50 12.48 -2.63
N ASP A 31 10.77 12.82 -1.56
CA ASP A 31 11.31 13.56 -0.42
C ASP A 31 12.05 12.62 0.58
N SER A 32 11.95 11.29 0.40
CA SER A 32 12.71 10.30 1.15
C SER A 32 14.21 10.40 0.84
N PRO A 33 15.10 10.22 1.84
CA PRO A 33 16.53 10.09 1.62
C PRO A 33 16.93 9.00 0.62
N GLU A 34 16.16 7.91 0.54
CA GLU A 34 16.41 6.75 -0.35
C GLU A 34 15.57 6.80 -1.64
N GLY A 35 14.88 7.93 -1.89
CA GLY A 35 14.02 8.12 -3.05
C GLY A 35 12.82 7.19 -3.03
N THR A 36 12.70 6.30 -4.01
CA THR A 36 11.56 5.37 -4.08
C THR A 36 11.74 4.10 -3.26
N VAL A 37 12.96 3.81 -2.82
CA VAL A 37 13.27 2.64 -2.00
C VAL A 37 12.77 2.90 -0.58
N LEU A 38 12.01 1.94 -0.05
CA LEU A 38 11.42 2.06 1.27
C LEU A 38 12.50 1.90 2.35
N THR A 39 12.33 2.60 3.46
CA THR A 39 13.18 2.46 4.66
C THR A 39 12.38 1.96 5.85
N GLU A 40 13.05 1.36 6.83
CA GLU A 40 12.43 0.92 8.08
C GLU A 40 11.76 2.08 8.84
N GLU A 41 12.36 3.27 8.80
CA GLU A 41 11.85 4.46 9.48
C GLU A 41 10.52 4.95 8.86
N GLU A 42 10.38 4.87 7.54
CA GLU A 42 9.19 5.31 6.80
C GLU A 42 8.09 4.24 6.77
N HIS A 43 8.43 2.99 7.08
CA HIS A 43 7.54 1.84 6.98
C HIS A 43 7.55 0.91 8.21
N PRO A 44 7.49 1.43 9.45
CA PRO A 44 7.72 0.62 10.65
C PRO A 44 6.75 -0.55 10.85
N ASP A 45 5.49 -0.39 10.41
CA ASP A 45 4.47 -1.44 10.51
C ASP A 45 4.50 -2.45 9.35
N GLY A 46 5.14 -2.08 8.24
CA GLY A 46 5.21 -2.84 6.99
C GLY A 46 6.58 -3.44 6.70
N TRP A 47 7.63 -3.00 7.40
CA TRP A 47 9.01 -3.42 7.18
C TRP A 47 9.19 -4.92 7.43
N GLY A 48 9.94 -5.57 6.55
CA GLY A 48 10.19 -7.02 6.57
C GLY A 48 9.02 -7.88 6.07
N ARG A 49 7.99 -7.27 5.45
CA ARG A 49 6.86 -8.02 4.89
C ARG A 49 6.90 -8.06 3.36
N SER A 50 6.55 -9.22 2.79
CA SER A 50 6.42 -9.39 1.34
C SER A 50 4.98 -9.25 0.83
N ASP A 51 3.99 -9.12 1.72
CA ASP A 51 2.57 -9.05 1.39
C ASP A 51 2.05 -7.60 1.32
N CYS A 52 2.65 -6.78 0.46
CA CYS A 52 2.39 -5.35 0.35
C CYS A 52 0.88 -5.02 0.27
N PHE A 53 0.12 -5.82 -0.49
CA PHE A 53 -1.32 -5.63 -0.70
C PHE A 53 -2.20 -5.84 0.53
N PHE A 54 -1.65 -6.39 1.62
CA PHE A 54 -2.38 -6.46 2.89
C PHE A 54 -2.64 -5.05 3.46
N CYS A 55 -1.67 -4.14 3.35
CA CYS A 55 -1.84 -2.74 3.76
C CYS A 55 -2.18 -1.82 2.59
N HIS A 56 -1.70 -2.14 1.38
CA HIS A 56 -1.84 -1.29 0.20
C HIS A 56 -2.69 -1.98 -0.87
N PRO A 57 -4.04 -1.96 -0.76
CA PRO A 57 -4.90 -2.55 -1.77
C PRO A 57 -4.53 -2.11 -3.19
N ILE A 58 -4.43 -3.09 -4.11
CA ILE A 58 -3.97 -2.86 -5.49
C ILE A 58 -4.79 -1.81 -6.25
N TYR A 59 -6.08 -1.68 -5.93
CA TYR A 59 -6.97 -0.70 -6.56
C TYR A 59 -6.85 0.71 -5.94
N GLU A 60 -6.13 0.86 -4.84
CA GLU A 60 -5.88 2.13 -4.14
C GLU A 60 -4.43 2.62 -4.26
N ILE A 61 -3.47 1.71 -4.39
CA ILE A 61 -2.07 2.08 -4.56
C ILE A 61 -1.85 2.77 -5.92
N HIS A 62 -0.91 3.73 -5.97
CA HIS A 62 -0.57 4.47 -7.18
C HIS A 62 -1.75 5.19 -7.86
N ARG A 63 -2.76 5.65 -7.11
CA ARG A 63 -3.90 6.40 -7.70
C ARG A 63 -3.61 7.86 -8.02
N VAL A 64 -2.67 8.47 -7.32
CA VAL A 64 -2.36 9.89 -7.41
C VAL A 64 -0.86 10.08 -7.58
N ASP A 65 -0.45 10.86 -8.58
CA ASP A 65 0.93 11.35 -8.68
C ASP A 65 1.15 12.41 -7.59
N ARG A 66 1.88 12.00 -6.54
CA ARG A 66 2.26 12.87 -5.43
C ARG A 66 3.67 13.44 -5.57
N THR A 67 4.39 13.09 -6.64
CA THR A 67 5.76 13.57 -6.87
C THR A 67 5.81 15.07 -7.17
N GLY A 68 4.69 15.65 -7.63
CA GLY A 68 4.62 17.03 -8.09
C GLY A 68 5.38 17.28 -9.40
N THR A 69 5.95 16.23 -10.00
CA THR A 69 6.76 16.34 -11.22
C THR A 69 5.88 16.43 -12.48
N GLY A 70 4.68 15.85 -12.44
CA GLY A 70 3.76 15.78 -13.58
C GLY A 70 4.25 14.91 -14.73
N VAL A 71 5.35 14.18 -14.53
CA VAL A 71 5.96 13.30 -15.54
C VAL A 71 5.98 11.83 -15.12
N LEU A 72 5.46 11.51 -13.94
CA LEU A 72 5.35 10.13 -13.48
C LEU A 72 4.38 9.37 -14.42
N PRO A 73 4.80 8.26 -15.06
CA PRO A 73 3.96 7.50 -15.98
C PRO A 73 2.96 6.63 -15.20
N LEU A 74 2.00 7.30 -14.55
CA LEU A 74 1.12 6.68 -13.55
C LEU A 74 0.28 5.54 -14.12
N LYS A 75 -0.20 5.69 -15.37
CA LYS A 75 -1.02 4.66 -16.03
C LYS A 75 -0.22 3.42 -16.35
N GLU A 76 1.03 3.59 -16.76
CA GLU A 76 1.95 2.50 -17.06
C GLU A 76 2.33 1.76 -15.77
N ILE A 77 2.58 2.49 -14.68
CA ILE A 77 2.84 1.90 -13.35
C ILE A 77 1.63 1.10 -12.87
N GLN A 78 0.42 1.67 -12.93
CA GLN A 78 -0.81 0.98 -12.55
C GLN A 78 -0.98 -0.32 -13.35
N LYS A 79 -0.83 -0.24 -14.67
CA LYS A 79 -0.91 -1.41 -15.55
C LYS A 79 0.13 -2.47 -15.17
N PHE A 80 1.36 -2.07 -14.91
CA PHE A 80 2.44 -2.99 -14.55
C PHE A 80 2.16 -3.71 -13.23
N VAL A 81 1.65 -3.00 -12.22
CA VAL A 81 1.26 -3.60 -10.94
C VAL A 81 0.04 -4.52 -11.10
N GLU A 82 -0.93 -4.17 -11.95
CA GLU A 82 -2.07 -5.04 -12.28
C GLU A 82 -1.65 -6.35 -12.96
N GLU A 83 -0.65 -6.29 -13.85
CA GLU A 83 -0.17 -7.46 -14.62
C GLU A 83 0.75 -8.37 -13.79
N GLU A 84 1.70 -7.80 -13.04
CA GLU A 84 2.76 -8.55 -12.34
C GLU A 84 2.48 -8.76 -10.84
N GLY A 85 1.51 -8.03 -10.27
CA GLY A 85 1.16 -8.17 -8.85
C GLY A 85 2.31 -7.80 -7.90
N LEU A 86 2.45 -8.56 -6.81
CA LEU A 86 3.45 -8.29 -5.76
C LEU A 86 4.90 -8.33 -6.29
N ASP A 87 5.17 -9.10 -7.34
CA ASP A 87 6.52 -9.23 -7.91
C ASP A 87 7.00 -7.93 -8.57
N SER A 88 6.09 -7.01 -8.88
CA SER A 88 6.45 -5.68 -9.40
C SER A 88 7.06 -4.75 -8.35
N CYS A 89 6.71 -4.92 -7.07
CA CYS A 89 7.01 -3.94 -6.03
C CYS A 89 8.52 -3.74 -5.81
N PRO A 90 9.34 -4.81 -5.71
CA PRO A 90 10.76 -4.66 -5.41
C PRO A 90 11.58 -3.95 -6.49
N LEU A 91 11.06 -3.88 -7.72
CA LEU A 91 11.74 -3.21 -8.84
C LEU A 91 11.90 -1.70 -8.63
N CYS A 92 11.00 -1.09 -7.86
CA CYS A 92 11.04 0.34 -7.56
C CYS A 92 11.25 0.63 -6.06
N HIS A 93 10.78 -0.27 -5.19
CA HIS A 93 10.69 -0.04 -3.75
C HIS A 93 11.73 -0.81 -2.93
N GLY A 94 12.60 -1.60 -3.58
CA GLY A 94 13.61 -2.42 -2.91
C GLY A 94 13.02 -3.67 -2.25
N ASP A 95 13.79 -4.32 -1.39
CA ASP A 95 13.40 -5.58 -0.75
C ASP A 95 12.40 -5.43 0.40
N ASN A 96 12.06 -4.18 0.78
CA ASN A 96 11.25 -3.87 1.96
C ASN A 96 11.79 -4.56 3.24
N GLY A 97 13.12 -4.70 3.35
CA GLY A 97 13.77 -5.37 4.48
C GLY A 97 13.59 -6.89 4.51
N VAL A 98 13.05 -7.51 3.45
CA VAL A 98 12.95 -8.96 3.32
C VAL A 98 14.32 -9.51 2.90
N ILE A 99 15.04 -10.09 3.86
CA ILE A 99 16.31 -10.77 3.62
C ILE A 99 16.01 -12.17 3.07
N GLU A 100 16.49 -12.48 1.85
CA GLU A 100 16.42 -13.84 1.27
C GLU A 100 17.12 -14.92 2.11
#